data_AF-A0A0F8ZXG2-F1
#
_entry.id   AF-A0A0F8ZXG2-F1
#
_cell.length_a   1.000
_cell.length_b   1.000
_cell.length_c   1.000
_cell.angle_alpha   90.00
_cell.angle_beta   90.00
_cell.angle_gamma   90.00
#
_symmetry.space_group_name_H-M   'P 1'
#
loop_
_entity.id
_entity.type
_entity.pdbx_description
1 polymer ?
#
loop_
_entity_poly.entity_id
_entity_poly.type
_entity_poly.pdbx_seq_one_letter_code
_entity_poly.pdbx_strand_id
1 'polypeptide(L)' 'MTVERGTNPHVYAGLAGDTKPTTGVPAGSFFYESDTGEKHVFDGQSTWVKRIYPAT' A
#
# COMPACT_ATOMS: atom_id res chain seq x y z
N MET A 1 17.71 12.71 -20.01
CA MET A 1 16.57 11.82 -19.74
C MET A 1 16.60 11.51 -18.25
N THR A 2 15.93 12.33 -17.45
CA THR A 2 15.89 12.12 -16.00
C THR A 2 14.76 11.14 -15.73
N VAL A 3 15.12 9.93 -15.31
CA VAL A 3 14.13 9.00 -14.77
C VAL A 3 13.83 9.51 -13.37
N GLU A 4 12.81 10.36 -13.25
CA GLU A 4 12.21 10.68 -11.96
C GLU A 4 11.58 9.38 -11.47
N ARG A 5 12.36 8.57 -10.73
CA ARG A 5 11.81 7.49 -9.92
C ARG A 5 10.80 8.18 -9.02
N GLY A 6 9.52 8.03 -9.33
CA GLY A 6 8.44 8.64 -8.59
C GLY A 6 8.69 8.42 -7.11
N THR A 7 9.05 9.49 -6.41
CA THR A 7 8.99 9.53 -4.96
C THR A 7 7.51 9.39 -4.67
N ASN A 8 7.05 8.16 -4.45
CA ASN A 8 5.69 7.88 -4.01
C ASN A 8 5.80 7.74 -2.49
N PRO A 9 5.80 8.83 -1.69
CA PRO A 9 6.18 8.80 -0.27
C PRO A 9 5.17 8.07 0.64
N HIS A 10 4.19 7.35 0.09
CA HIS A 10 3.13 6.72 0.86
C HIS A 10 3.11 5.20 0.64
N VAL A 11 4.26 4.59 0.90
CA VAL A 11 4.43 3.14 0.94
C VAL A 11 4.62 2.71 2.40
N TYR A 12 3.68 1.90 2.88
CA TYR A 12 3.67 1.31 4.20
C TYR A 12 3.95 -0.20 4.09
N ALA A 13 4.45 -0.81 5.15
CA ALA A 13 4.67 -2.25 5.21
C ALA A 13 4.44 -2.77 6.63
N GLY A 14 4.01 -4.02 6.74
CA GLY A 14 3.78 -4.71 8.01
C GLY A 14 3.33 -6.15 7.77
N LEU A 15 2.95 -6.83 8.84
CA LEU A 15 2.41 -8.19 8.79
C LEU A 15 0.91 -8.16 8.44
N ALA A 16 0.36 -9.27 7.93
CA ALA A 16 -1.06 -9.35 7.58
C ALA A 16 -2.00 -9.10 8.78
N GLY A 17 -1.55 -9.45 9.99
CA GLY A 17 -2.28 -9.23 11.23
C GLY A 17 -2.15 -7.82 11.82
N ASP A 18 -1.28 -6.97 11.27
CA ASP A 18 -1.08 -5.62 11.82
C ASP A 18 -2.26 -4.71 11.51
N THR A 19 -2.56 -3.82 12.46
CA THR A 19 -3.52 -2.73 12.21
C THR A 19 -2.91 -1.75 11.22
N LYS A 20 -3.48 -1.68 10.02
CA LYS A 20 -3.02 -0.78 8.95
C LYS A 20 -3.34 0.68 9.32
N PRO A 21 -2.42 1.64 9.06
CA PRO A 21 -2.64 3.04 9.40
C PRO A 21 -3.75 3.65 8.52
N THR A 22 -4.62 4.48 9.09
CA THR A 22 -5.70 5.16 8.35
C THR A 22 -5.66 6.68 8.52
N THR A 23 -5.07 7.17 9.61
CA THR A 23 -4.94 8.59 9.90
C THR A 23 -3.76 9.20 9.15
N GLY A 24 -3.99 10.29 8.41
CA GLY A 24 -2.95 11.01 7.68
C GLY A 24 -2.39 10.25 6.47
N VAL A 25 -3.08 9.18 6.04
CA VAL A 25 -2.72 8.39 4.87
C VAL A 25 -3.46 8.93 3.65
N PRO A 26 -2.77 9.38 2.60
CA PRO A 26 -3.43 9.82 1.39
C PRO A 26 -4.10 8.68 0.63
N ALA A 27 -5.18 8.98 -0.07
CA ALA A 27 -5.80 8.06 -1.01
C ALA A 27 -4.77 7.56 -2.04
N GLY A 28 -4.78 6.26 -2.37
CA GLY A 28 -3.83 5.66 -3.31
C GLY A 28 -2.48 5.25 -2.72
N SER A 29 -2.30 5.42 -1.40
CA SER A 29 -1.16 4.85 -0.68
C SER A 29 -1.13 3.31 -0.81
N PHE A 30 0.07 2.73 -0.74
CA PHE A 30 0.26 1.28 -0.80
C PHE A 30 0.68 0.72 0.56
N PHE A 31 0.13 -0.44 0.92
CA PHE A 31 0.59 -1.24 2.04
C PHE A 31 1.05 -2.60 1.54
N TYR A 32 2.27 -3.00 1.89
CA TYR A 32 2.85 -4.29 1.52
C TYR A 32 2.86 -5.22 2.73
N GLU A 33 2.19 -6.37 2.60
CA GLU A 33 2.24 -7.43 3.59
C GLU A 33 3.51 -8.27 3.36
N SER A 34 4.39 -8.32 4.36
CA SER A 34 5.71 -8.97 4.25
C SER A 34 5.68 -10.49 4.45
N ASP A 35 4.62 -11.02 5.05
CA ASP A 35 4.39 -12.44 5.30
C ASP A 35 3.60 -13.11 4.17
N THR A 36 2.57 -12.45 3.64
CA THR A 36 1.70 -12.98 2.57
C THR A 36 2.15 -12.54 1.17
N GLY A 37 2.95 -11.47 1.07
CA GLY A 37 3.32 -10.83 -0.20
C GLY A 37 2.19 -10.00 -0.82
N GLU A 38 1.09 -9.77 -0.08
CA GLU A 38 -0.06 -9.03 -0.57
C GLU A 38 0.21 -7.52 -0.65
N LYS A 39 -0.51 -6.86 -1.56
CA LYS A 39 -0.48 -5.40 -1.70
C LYS A 39 -1.88 -4.86 -1.50
N HIS A 40 -2.01 -3.82 -0.69
CA HIS A 40 -3.26 -3.13 -0.45
C HIS A 40 -3.14 -1.69 -0.89
N VAL A 41 -4.26 -1.11 -1.32
CA VAL A 41 -4.36 0.30 -1.69
C VAL A 41 -5.34 0.98 -0.75
N PHE A 42 -4.96 2.12 -0.19
CA PHE A 42 -5.84 2.90 0.67
C PHE A 42 -6.89 3.64 -0.16
N ASP A 43 -8.16 3.53 0.23
CA ASP A 43 -9.29 4.19 -0.43
C ASP A 43 -9.33 5.71 -0.20
N GLY A 44 -8.56 6.21 0.78
CA GLY A 44 -8.53 7.62 1.16
C GLY A 44 -9.56 8.01 2.22
N GLN A 45 -10.34 7.05 2.72
CA GLN A 45 -11.37 7.28 3.73
C GLN A 45 -11.03 6.52 5.01
N SER A 46 -11.02 5.19 4.95
CA SER A 46 -10.83 4.36 6.14
C SER A 46 -10.38 2.93 5.84
N THR A 47 -10.34 2.52 4.57
CA THR A 47 -10.17 1.11 4.22
C THR A 47 -8.97 0.86 3.31
N TRP A 48 -8.26 -0.22 3.61
CA TRP A 48 -7.22 -0.78 2.74
C TRP A 48 -7.80 -1.89 1.88
N VAL A 49 -7.91 -1.63 0.59
CA VAL A 49 -8.47 -2.58 -0.39
C VAL A 49 -7.34 -3.47 -0.92
N LYS A 50 -7.48 -4.78 -0.74
CA LYS A 50 -6.54 -5.77 -1.28
C LYS A 50 -6.51 -5.68 -2.81
N ARG A 51 -5.31 -5.55 -3.37
CA ARG A 51 -5.07 -5.52 -4.81
C ARG A 51 -4.28 -6.78 -5.18
N ILE A 52 -5.02 -7.82 -5.56
CA ILE A 52 -4.43 -9.04 -6.12
C ILE A 52 -3.96 -8.69 -7.53
N TYR A 53 -2.65 -8.60 -7.73
CA TYR A 53 -2.13 -8.69 -9.09
C TYR A 53 -2.17 -10.17 -9.46
N PRO A 54 -2.88 -10.57 -10.54
CA PRO A 54 -2.82 -11.95 -10.98
C PRO A 54 -1.35 -12.32 -11.22
N ALA A 55 -0.92 -13.44 -10.66
CA ALA A 55 0.38 -14.02 -10.98
C ALA A 55 0.40 -14.28 -12.49
N THR A 56 1.24 -13.56 -13.21
CA THR A 56 1.57 -13.81 -14.62
C THR A 56 2.29 -15.13 -14.77
#